data_AF-A0A1I4P3X5-F1
#
_entry.id   AF-A0A1I4P3X5-F1
#
_cell.length_a   1.000
_cell.length_b   1.000
_cell.length_c   1.000
_cell.angle_alpha   90.00
_cell.angle_beta   90.00
_cell.angle_gamma   90.00
#
_symmetry.space_group_name_H-M   'P 1'
#
loop_
_entity.id
_entity.type
_entity.pdbx_description
1 polymer ?
#
loop_
_entity_poly.entity_id
_entity_poly.type
_entity_poly.pdbx_seq_one_letter_code
_entity_poly.pdbx_strand_id
1 'polypeptide(L)'
;MEFAVAATVAAILIGMLLSRLSGYQGEAERVALQYTVSGMRSALQARLAQARLPGHALNLAQLAEQNPLELLERKPKNYLGEFYSPDVRELAPGNWYFDRDKKILVYLLNEKGIFGDSSLKLLQFKVKLSRLPTSPAKPSSAPEIPGATLEQLNG
;
A
#
# COMPACT_ATOMS: atom_id res chain seq x y z
N MET A 1 10.28 52.10 -4.72
CA MET A 1 10.20 51.39 -3.42
C MET A 1 8.95 50.51 -3.33
N GLU A 2 7.81 50.87 -3.91
CA GLU A 2 6.56 50.08 -3.87
C GLU A 2 6.69 48.67 -4.48
N PHE A 3 7.38 48.52 -5.62
CA PHE A 3 7.59 47.21 -6.25
C PHE A 3 8.39 46.25 -5.36
N ALA A 4 9.37 46.76 -4.60
CA ALA A 4 10.17 45.94 -3.70
C ALA A 4 9.34 45.42 -2.53
N VAL A 5 8.44 46.25 -1.98
CA VAL A 5 7.51 45.83 -0.92
C VAL A 5 6.52 44.80 -1.46
N ALA A 6 5.92 45.06 -2.63
CA ALA A 6 5.00 44.13 -3.27
C ALA A 6 5.67 42.78 -3.59
N ALA A 7 6.89 42.79 -4.14
CA ALA A 7 7.67 41.59 -4.43
C ALA A 7 8.00 40.79 -3.15
N THR A 8 8.33 41.49 -2.05
CA THR A 8 8.61 40.85 -0.76
C THR A 8 7.37 40.17 -0.20
N VAL A 9 6.21 40.85 -0.20
CA VAL A 9 4.94 40.26 0.25
C VAL A 9 4.55 39.07 -0.63
N ALA A 10 4.69 39.19 -1.95
CA ALA A 10 4.41 38.10 -2.89
C ALA A 10 5.30 36.88 -2.62
N ALA A 11 6.60 37.07 -2.37
CA ALA A 11 7.52 35.98 -2.05
C ALA A 11 7.13 35.23 -0.76
N ILE A 12 6.70 35.96 0.28
CA ILE A 12 6.22 35.36 1.54
C ILE A 12 4.96 34.53 1.28
N LEU A 13 3.98 35.07 0.55
CA LEU A 13 2.74 34.37 0.23
C LEU A 13 2.98 33.10 -0.60
N ILE A 14 3.85 33.18 -1.61
CA ILE A 14 4.26 32.03 -2.42
C ILE A 14 4.96 30.98 -1.55
N GLY A 15 5.88 31.39 -0.68
CA GLY A 15 6.56 30.48 0.25
C GLY A 15 5.59 29.76 1.20
N MET A 16 4.61 30.48 1.76
CA MET A 16 3.56 29.89 2.60
C MET A 16 2.67 28.91 1.83
N LEU A 17 2.28 29.26 0.59
CA LEU A 17 1.49 28.39 -0.27
C LEU A 17 2.25 27.10 -0.60
N LEU A 18 3.51 27.21 -0.99
CA LEU A 18 4.36 26.05 -1.31
C LEU A 18 4.55 25.14 -0.09
N SER A 19 4.75 25.70 1.10
CA SER A 19 4.86 24.93 2.35
C SER A 19 3.59 24.11 2.65
N ARG A 20 2.41 24.73 2.49
CA ARG A 20 1.12 24.04 2.66
C ARG A 20 0.89 22.97 1.60
N LEU A 21 1.27 23.24 0.36
CA LEU A 21 1.09 22.30 -0.75
C LEU A 21 1.95 21.04 -0.58
N SER A 22 3.18 21.20 -0.10
CA SER A 22 4.09 20.08 0.19
C SER A 22 3.55 19.16 1.28
N GLY A 23 2.97 19.72 2.35
CA GLY A 23 2.33 18.93 3.41
C GLY A 23 1.10 18.16 2.90
N TYR A 24 0.28 18.80 2.06
CA TYR A 24 -0.95 18.20 1.55
C TYR A 24 -0.69 17.04 0.56
N GLN A 25 0.40 17.09 -0.20
CA GLN A 25 0.77 16.01 -1.12
C GLN A 25 1.07 14.70 -0.40
N GLY A 26 1.85 14.75 0.69
CA GLY A 26 2.17 13.56 1.48
C GLY A 26 0.96 12.98 2.21
N GLU A 27 0.10 13.84 2.76
CA GLU A 27 -1.14 13.39 3.40
C GLU A 27 -2.11 12.75 2.40
N ALA A 28 -2.27 13.33 1.20
CA ALA A 28 -3.10 12.79 0.15
C ALA A 28 -2.58 11.43 -0.35
N GLU A 29 -1.26 11.29 -0.55
CA GLU A 29 -0.62 10.02 -0.91
C GLU A 29 -0.89 8.95 0.18
N ARG A 30 -0.72 9.30 1.45
CA ARG A 30 -1.00 8.40 2.58
C ARG A 30 -2.46 7.96 2.63
N VAL A 31 -3.41 8.89 2.43
CA VAL A 31 -4.84 8.56 2.41
C VAL A 31 -5.18 7.64 1.24
N ALA A 32 -4.63 7.89 0.05
CA ALA A 32 -4.84 7.04 -1.13
C ALA A 32 -4.27 5.62 -0.92
N LEU A 33 -3.09 5.52 -0.30
CA LEU A 33 -2.50 4.25 0.12
C LEU A 33 -3.40 3.50 1.09
N GLN A 34 -3.83 4.15 2.17
CA GLN A 34 -4.71 3.55 3.18
C GLN A 34 -6.04 3.09 2.59
N TYR A 35 -6.63 3.88 1.69
CA TYR A 35 -7.86 3.49 0.99
C TYR A 35 -7.66 2.21 0.17
N THR A 36 -6.58 2.14 -0.60
CA THR A 36 -6.26 0.97 -1.44
C THR A 36 -6.01 -0.27 -0.59
N VAL A 37 -5.20 -0.16 0.47
CA VAL A 37 -4.91 -1.27 1.40
C VAL A 37 -6.17 -1.73 2.14
N SER A 38 -7.02 -0.80 2.55
CA SER A 38 -8.30 -1.12 3.21
C SER A 38 -9.25 -1.83 2.25
N GLY A 39 -9.31 -1.40 0.98
CA GLY A 39 -10.06 -2.09 -0.07
C GLY A 39 -9.59 -3.53 -0.26
N MET A 40 -8.27 -3.74 -0.35
CA MET A 40 -7.69 -5.09 -0.46
C MET A 40 -8.05 -5.97 0.74
N ARG A 41 -7.98 -5.41 1.96
CA ARG A 41 -8.36 -6.11 3.19
C ARG A 41 -9.84 -6.53 3.18
N SER A 42 -10.73 -5.61 2.83
CA SER A 42 -12.17 -5.89 2.75
C SER A 42 -12.49 -6.95 1.71
N ALA A 43 -11.87 -6.86 0.52
CA ALA A 43 -12.04 -7.85 -0.54
C ALA A 43 -11.52 -9.24 -0.14
N LEU A 44 -10.37 -9.30 0.55
CA LEU A 44 -9.84 -10.54 1.11
C LEU A 44 -10.83 -11.17 2.10
N GLN A 45 -11.37 -10.39 3.03
CA GLN A 45 -12.35 -10.87 4.01
C GLN A 45 -13.64 -11.37 3.34
N ALA A 46 -14.13 -10.67 2.31
CA ALA A 46 -15.29 -11.11 1.54
C ALA A 46 -15.03 -12.43 0.82
N ARG A 47 -13.84 -12.63 0.24
CA ARG A 47 -13.46 -13.89 -0.43
C ARG A 47 -13.31 -15.04 0.56
N LEU A 48 -12.77 -14.77 1.75
CA LEU A 48 -12.72 -15.74 2.85
C LEU A 48 -14.12 -16.11 3.37
N ALA A 49 -15.04 -15.15 3.46
CA ALA A 49 -16.42 -15.42 3.85
C ALA A 49 -17.15 -16.29 2.82
N GLN A 50 -16.97 -16.02 1.53
CA GLN A 50 -17.52 -16.84 0.44
C GLN A 50 -16.97 -18.27 0.46
N ALA A 51 -15.69 -18.45 0.81
CA ALA A 51 -15.07 -19.77 0.96
C ALA A 51 -15.66 -20.65 2.07
N ARG A 52 -16.46 -20.06 2.98
CA ARG A 52 -17.16 -20.81 4.04
C ARG A 52 -18.50 -21.35 3.57
N LEU A 53 -18.98 -20.93 2.39
CA LEU A 53 -20.23 -21.41 1.83
C LEU A 53 -20.05 -22.82 1.24
N PRO A 54 -21.06 -23.69 1.32
CA PRO A 54 -21.02 -25.01 0.69
C PRO A 54 -20.69 -24.90 -0.81
N GLY A 55 -19.77 -25.75 -1.29
CA GLY A 55 -19.36 -25.79 -2.70
C GLY A 55 -18.29 -24.76 -3.11
N HIS A 56 -17.86 -23.86 -2.22
CA HIS A 56 -16.84 -22.84 -2.53
C HIS A 56 -15.51 -23.19 -1.85
N ALA A 57 -14.70 -24.04 -2.48
CA ALA A 57 -13.35 -24.32 -2.00
C ALA A 57 -12.39 -23.18 -2.40
N LEU A 58 -11.83 -22.47 -1.42
CA LEU A 58 -10.78 -21.47 -1.65
C LEU A 58 -9.40 -22.07 -1.38
N ASN A 59 -8.56 -22.10 -2.41
CA ASN A 59 -7.15 -22.46 -2.25
C ASN A 59 -6.38 -21.26 -1.68
N LEU A 60 -6.21 -21.23 -0.36
CA LEU A 60 -5.49 -20.17 0.34
C LEU A 60 -4.02 -20.06 -0.08
N ALA A 61 -3.37 -21.18 -0.42
CA ALA A 61 -1.99 -21.18 -0.89
C ALA A 61 -1.87 -20.46 -2.24
N GLN A 62 -2.78 -20.77 -3.17
CA GLN A 62 -2.84 -20.08 -4.46
C GLN A 62 -3.17 -18.60 -4.30
N LEU A 63 -4.00 -18.23 -3.32
CA LEU A 63 -4.37 -16.83 -3.06
C LEU A 63 -3.18 -16.01 -2.51
N ALA A 64 -2.32 -16.63 -1.71
CA ALA A 64 -1.13 -15.98 -1.16
C ALA A 64 -0.04 -15.73 -2.21
N GLU A 65 -0.02 -16.51 -3.30
CA GLU A 65 0.92 -16.34 -4.41
C GLU A 65 0.42 -15.37 -5.50
N GLN A 66 -0.87 -15.06 -5.49
CA GLN A 66 -1.49 -14.15 -6.44
C GLN A 66 -1.26 -12.70 -6.06
N ASN A 67 -1.26 -11.84 -7.09
CA ASN A 67 -1.19 -10.41 -6.92
C ASN A 67 -2.40 -9.91 -6.08
N PRO A 68 -2.18 -9.24 -4.93
CA PRO A 68 -3.25 -8.78 -4.05
C PRO A 68 -4.23 -7.81 -4.72
N LEU A 69 -3.80 -7.11 -5.78
CA LEU A 69 -4.68 -6.23 -6.55
C LEU A 69 -5.73 -6.99 -7.37
N GLU A 70 -5.56 -8.29 -7.62
CA GLU A 70 -6.59 -9.15 -8.24
C GLU A 70 -7.80 -9.37 -7.32
N LEU A 71 -7.69 -9.01 -6.03
CA LEU A 71 -8.83 -9.01 -5.11
C LEU A 71 -9.77 -7.83 -5.36
N LEU A 72 -9.27 -6.75 -5.96
CA LEU A 72 -10.04 -5.55 -6.21
C LEU A 72 -10.80 -5.67 -7.53
N GLU A 73 -12.06 -5.22 -7.57
CA GLU A 73 -12.85 -5.16 -8.80
C GLU A 73 -12.19 -4.26 -9.87
N ARG A 74 -11.49 -3.21 -9.42
CA ARG A 74 -10.74 -2.31 -10.29
C ARG A 74 -9.36 -2.03 -9.69
N LYS A 75 -8.33 -2.27 -10.49
CA LYS A 75 -6.94 -1.94 -10.12
C LYS A 75 -6.76 -0.41 -9.99
N PRO A 76 -5.89 0.06 -9.09
CA PRO A 76 -5.52 1.47 -8.99
C PRO A 76 -5.01 1.99 -10.33
N LYS A 77 -5.30 3.26 -10.65
CA LYS A 77 -4.85 3.88 -11.92
C LYS A 77 -3.32 3.96 -12.04
N ASN A 78 -2.64 4.02 -10.91
CA ASN A 78 -1.19 4.10 -10.77
C ASN A 78 -0.54 2.71 -10.60
N TYR A 79 -1.14 1.66 -11.18
CA TYR A 79 -0.57 0.32 -11.19
C TYR A 79 0.21 0.08 -12.48
N LEU A 80 1.52 -0.13 -12.36
CA LEU A 80 2.45 -0.31 -13.48
C LEU A 80 2.42 -1.73 -14.07
N GLY A 81 1.86 -2.69 -13.35
CA GLY A 81 1.82 -4.09 -13.77
C GLY A 81 2.68 -5.02 -12.93
N GLU A 82 2.96 -6.19 -13.50
CA GLU A 82 3.72 -7.27 -12.88
C GLU A 82 5.11 -7.35 -13.52
N PHE A 83 6.14 -7.38 -12.69
CA PHE A 83 7.54 -7.40 -13.13
C PHE A 83 8.29 -8.54 -12.45
N TYR A 84 9.34 -9.04 -13.10
CA TYR A 84 10.29 -9.98 -12.50
C TYR A 84 11.53 -9.20 -12.05
N SER A 85 11.65 -8.94 -10.74
CA SER A 85 12.78 -8.19 -10.16
C SER A 85 13.16 -6.91 -10.95
N PRO A 86 12.25 -5.94 -11.08
CA PRO A 86 12.54 -4.70 -11.81
C PRO A 86 13.63 -3.88 -11.10
N ASP A 87 14.40 -3.11 -11.86
CA ASP A 87 15.20 -2.04 -11.27
C ASP A 87 14.25 -0.92 -10.81
N VAL A 88 14.14 -0.78 -9.50
CA VAL A 88 13.29 0.21 -8.83
C VAL A 88 13.60 1.64 -9.29
N ARG A 89 14.84 1.92 -9.69
CA ARG A 89 15.28 3.26 -10.14
C ARG A 89 14.69 3.66 -11.49
N GLU A 90 14.29 2.69 -12.30
CA GLU A 90 13.67 2.92 -13.61
C GLU A 90 12.15 3.13 -13.51
N LEU A 91 11.56 2.84 -12.35
CA LEU A 91 10.13 2.97 -12.12
C LEU A 91 9.78 4.34 -11.54
N ALA A 92 8.72 4.95 -12.08
CA ALA A 92 8.26 6.25 -11.59
C ALA A 92 7.66 6.15 -10.17
N PRO A 93 8.05 7.03 -9.23
CA PRO A 93 7.46 7.06 -7.89
C PRO A 93 5.97 7.42 -7.91
N GLY A 94 5.26 7.13 -6.81
CA GLY A 94 3.82 7.28 -6.69
C GLY A 94 3.01 6.14 -7.30
N ASN A 95 3.67 5.06 -7.74
CA ASN A 95 3.05 3.94 -8.43
C ASN A 95 3.20 2.60 -7.70
N TRP A 96 2.26 1.70 -7.98
CA TRP A 96 2.24 0.31 -7.52
C TRP A 96 2.83 -0.62 -8.58
N TYR A 97 3.56 -1.64 -8.16
CA TYR A 97 3.93 -2.76 -9.02
C TYR A 97 3.94 -4.06 -8.23
N PHE A 98 3.77 -5.19 -8.92
CA PHE A 98 3.86 -6.51 -8.29
C PHE A 98 5.16 -7.19 -8.73
N ASP A 99 6.00 -7.57 -7.76
CA ASP A 99 7.19 -8.36 -7.99
C ASP A 99 6.81 -9.85 -8.02
N ARG A 100 6.87 -10.46 -9.21
CA ARG A 100 6.51 -11.84 -9.46
C ARG A 100 7.52 -12.84 -8.91
N ASP A 101 8.76 -12.43 -8.68
CA ASP A 101 9.78 -13.30 -8.08
C ASP A 101 9.51 -13.44 -6.58
N LYS A 102 9.38 -12.31 -5.90
CA LYS A 102 9.18 -12.25 -4.44
C LYS A 102 7.73 -12.48 -3.99
N LYS A 103 6.78 -12.44 -4.94
CA LYS A 103 5.32 -12.46 -4.71
C LYS A 103 4.89 -11.36 -3.74
N ILE A 104 5.32 -10.13 -4.02
CA ILE A 104 5.01 -8.96 -3.18
C ILE A 104 4.44 -7.83 -4.01
N LEU A 105 3.48 -7.10 -3.45
CA LEU A 105 3.00 -5.85 -3.99
C LEU A 105 3.81 -4.71 -3.38
N VAL A 106 4.36 -3.84 -4.21
CA VAL A 106 5.24 -2.77 -3.77
C VAL A 106 4.68 -1.44 -4.22
N TYR A 107 4.68 -0.46 -3.31
CA TYR A 107 4.44 0.94 -3.63
C TYR A 107 5.73 1.74 -3.57
N LEU A 108 5.96 2.52 -4.61
CA LEU A 108 7.09 3.44 -4.73
C LEU A 108 6.67 4.78 -4.13
N LEU A 109 7.20 5.15 -2.95
CA LEU A 109 6.81 6.40 -2.29
C LEU A 109 7.41 7.61 -3.02
N ASN A 110 6.63 8.67 -3.18
CA ASN A 110 7.11 9.91 -3.78
C ASN A 110 7.76 10.82 -2.73
N GLU A 111 8.96 10.49 -2.27
CA GLU A 111 9.74 11.41 -1.42
C GLU A 111 10.43 12.47 -2.28
N LYS A 112 9.74 13.59 -2.52
CA LYS A 112 10.39 14.82 -3.01
C LYS A 112 11.23 15.44 -1.90
N GLY A 113 12.44 14.93 -1.71
CA GLY A 113 13.48 15.64 -0.97
C GLY A 113 13.82 16.95 -1.71
N ILE A 114 13.70 18.09 -1.03
CA ILE A 114 14.06 19.42 -1.58
C ILE A 114 15.58 19.50 -1.88
N PHE A 115 16.36 18.57 -1.33
CA PHE A 115 17.81 18.47 -1.49
C PHE A 115 18.17 17.07 -1.99
N GLY A 116 18.43 16.94 -3.29
CA GLY A 116 19.36 16.02 -3.99
C GLY A 116 19.52 14.53 -3.63
N ASP A 117 18.99 14.06 -2.51
CA ASP A 117 19.11 12.70 -2.02
C ASP A 117 17.72 12.07 -2.04
N SER A 118 17.32 11.64 -3.24
CA SER A 118 16.08 10.90 -3.43
C SER A 118 16.28 9.47 -2.91
N SER A 119 16.20 9.29 -1.59
CA SER A 119 16.08 7.95 -1.01
C SER A 119 14.75 7.35 -1.43
N LEU A 120 14.78 6.35 -2.32
CA LEU A 120 13.60 5.60 -2.73
C LEU A 120 13.07 4.81 -1.51
N LYS A 121 12.06 5.34 -0.82
CA LYS A 121 11.33 4.59 0.21
C LYS A 121 10.32 3.66 -0.45
N LEU A 122 10.40 2.38 -0.08
CA LEU A 122 9.59 1.31 -0.62
C LEU A 122 8.63 0.82 0.46
N LEU A 123 7.34 0.95 0.22
CA LEU A 123 6.35 0.29 1.07
C LEU A 123 6.03 -1.07 0.45
N GLN A 124 6.47 -2.14 1.11
CA GLN A 124 6.23 -3.51 0.66
C GLN A 124 5.04 -4.11 1.39
N PHE A 125 4.06 -4.56 0.62
CA PHE A 125 2.87 -5.23 1.11
C PHE A 125 2.89 -6.68 0.64
N LYS A 126 2.94 -7.60 1.59
CA LYS A 126 2.82 -9.03 1.31
C LYS A 126 1.57 -9.56 1.98
N VAL A 127 0.77 -10.34 1.25
CA VAL A 127 -0.28 -11.17 1.86
C VAL A 127 0.44 -12.27 2.61
N LYS A 128 0.60 -12.11 3.92
CA LYS A 128 1.03 -13.18 4.81
C LYS A 128 -0.19 -13.83 5.42
N LEU A 129 -0.30 -15.14 5.28
CA LEU A 129 -1.28 -15.94 6.01
C LEU A 129 -0.76 -16.12 7.44
N SER A 130 -1.00 -15.15 8.33
CA SER A 130 -0.64 -15.28 9.74
C SER A 130 -1.66 -16.18 10.46
N ARG A 131 -1.28 -17.42 10.80
CA ARG A 131 -2.01 -18.15 11.85
C ARG A 131 -1.90 -17.36 13.16
N LEU A 132 -3.02 -17.17 13.87
CA LEU A 132 -3.01 -16.58 15.21
C LEU A 132 -2.12 -17.42 16.15
N PRO A 133 -1.35 -16.78 17.06
CA PRO A 133 -0.71 -17.50 18.15
C PRO A 133 -1.79 -18.05 19.11
N THR A 134 -1.81 -19.38 19.27
CA THR A 134 -2.55 -20.09 20.31
C THR A 134 -2.09 -19.58 21.68
N SER A 135 -2.96 -18.86 22.38
CA SER A 135 -2.81 -18.58 23.82
C SER A 135 -2.99 -19.89 24.60
N PRO A 136 -2.05 -20.31 25.46
CA PRO A 136 -2.17 -21.56 26.19
C PRO A 136 -2.99 -21.33 27.46
N ALA A 137 -4.32 -21.27 27.36
CA ALA A 137 -5.20 -21.32 28.53
C ALA A 137 -6.59 -21.90 28.20
N LYS A 138 -6.72 -23.22 28.45
CA LYS A 138 -7.95 -23.97 28.80
C LYS A 138 -8.92 -24.33 27.64
N PRO A 139 -9.46 -25.58 27.60
CA PRO A 139 -10.06 -26.14 26.40
C PRO A 139 -11.52 -25.69 26.26
N SER A 140 -11.88 -25.15 25.10
CA SER A 140 -13.28 -24.96 24.73
C SER A 140 -13.44 -25.33 23.25
N SER A 141 -14.17 -26.42 23.06
CA SER A 141 -14.53 -27.06 21.81
C SER A 141 -15.29 -26.11 20.87
N ALA A 142 -14.61 -25.57 19.85
CA ALA A 142 -15.23 -24.97 18.67
C ALA A 142 -14.24 -25.03 17.49
N PRO A 143 -14.68 -25.25 16.23
CA PRO A 143 -13.77 -25.42 15.10
C PRO A 143 -12.93 -24.16 14.86
N GLU A 144 -11.61 -24.35 14.87
CA GLU A 144 -10.61 -23.29 14.74
C GLU A 144 -10.67 -22.62 13.36
N ILE A 145 -10.83 -21.29 13.33
CA ILE A 145 -10.96 -20.48 12.11
C ILE A 145 -9.58 -19.88 11.76
N PRO A 146 -9.01 -20.14 10.57
CA PRO A 146 -7.77 -19.49 10.13
C PRO A 146 -8.01 -18.00 9.81
N GLY A 147 -7.33 -17.11 10.53
CA GLY A 147 -7.22 -15.69 10.19
C GLY A 147 -6.12 -15.46 9.14
N ALA A 148 -6.33 -14.51 8.22
CA ALA A 148 -5.30 -13.98 7.33
C ALA A 148 -5.15 -12.48 7.61
N THR A 149 -3.93 -12.02 7.88
CA THR A 149 -3.64 -10.63 8.25
C THR A 149 -2.61 -10.07 7.28
N LEU A 150 -2.94 -8.94 6.64
CA LEU A 150 -1.98 -8.18 5.83
C LEU A 150 -0.94 -7.55 6.77
N GLU A 151 0.30 -8.03 6.72
CA GLU A 151 1.44 -7.43 7.41
C GLU A 151 2.22 -6.50 6.48
N GLN A 152 2.46 -5.27 6.95
CA GLN A 152 3.39 -4.35 6.34
C GLN A 152 4.80 -4.73 6.77
N LEU A 153 5.66 -5.12 5.82
CA LEU A 153 7.08 -5.33 6.09
C LEU A 153 7.75 -3.97 6.02
N ASN A 154 8.13 -3.42 7.18
CA ASN A 154 8.95 -2.22 7.27
C ASN A 154 10.30 -2.49 6.58
N GLY A 155 10.63 -1.64 5.61
CA GLY A 155 11.96 -1.49 5.01
C GLY A 155 12.42 -0.06 5.21
#